data_AF-A0A3S3UEU8-F1
#
_entry.id   AF-A0A3S3UEU8-F1
#
_cell.length_a   1.000
_cell.length_b   1.000
_cell.length_c   1.000
_cell.angle_alpha   90.00
_cell.angle_beta   90.00
_cell.angle_gamma   90.00
#
_symmetry.space_group_name_H-M   'P 1'
#
loop_
_entity.id
_entity.type
_entity.pdbx_description
1 polymer ?
#
loop_
_entity_poly.entity_id
_entity_poly.type
_entity_poly.pdbx_seq_one_letter_code
_entity_poly.pdbx_strand_id
1 'polypeptide(L)'
;MTNGKEKKTDKQKDCPIKVKLLEGTAMKNMNKKEAKDRCAVWIKKATLDYEIELKSMQIELMKPQKHMKATGMRVLAIFEGRDAAGKGGTIKRITAFLNPRNTRVVALSKPSDT
;
A
#
# COMPACT_ATOMS: atom_id res chain seq x y z
N MET A 1 -51.76 -28.91 -1.34
CA MET A 1 -51.26 -28.09 -2.48
C MET A 1 -51.71 -26.67 -2.16
N THR A 2 -50.85 -25.80 -1.65
CA THR A 2 -49.98 -24.94 -2.45
C THR A 2 -48.70 -24.56 -1.68
N ASN A 3 -47.56 -24.84 -2.30
CA ASN A 3 -46.27 -24.26 -1.96
C ASN A 3 -46.21 -22.84 -2.52
N GLY A 4 -45.65 -21.90 -1.78
CA GLY A 4 -45.43 -20.54 -2.28
C GLY A 4 -44.50 -19.75 -1.36
N LYS A 5 -43.23 -20.17 -1.35
CA LYS A 5 -42.09 -19.58 -0.62
C LYS A 5 -42.19 -18.06 -0.49
N GLU A 6 -42.26 -17.58 0.75
CA GLU A 6 -41.93 -16.21 1.10
C GLU A 6 -40.56 -15.87 0.50
N LYS A 7 -40.55 -14.91 -0.43
CA LYS A 7 -39.33 -14.30 -0.93
C LYS A 7 -38.64 -13.64 0.26
N LYS A 8 -37.59 -14.27 0.79
CA LYS A 8 -36.61 -13.60 1.65
C LYS A 8 -36.10 -12.40 0.86
N THR A 9 -36.53 -11.21 1.27
CA THR A 9 -35.93 -9.95 0.89
C THR A 9 -34.47 -10.02 1.30
N ASP A 10 -33.57 -10.12 0.32
CA ASP A 10 -32.14 -10.01 0.56
C ASP A 10 -31.91 -8.61 1.13
N LYS A 11 -31.74 -8.55 2.45
CA LYS A 11 -31.42 -7.33 3.18
C LYS A 11 -30.13 -6.80 2.58
N GLN A 12 -30.25 -5.73 1.81
CA GLN A 12 -29.14 -4.87 1.43
C GLN A 12 -28.37 -4.58 2.72
N LYS A 13 -27.22 -5.23 2.90
CA LYS A 13 -26.40 -5.02 4.09
C LYS A 13 -25.79 -3.64 3.93
N ASP A 14 -26.36 -2.66 4.63
CA ASP A 14 -25.83 -1.31 4.71
C ASP A 14 -24.33 -1.40 5.04
N CYS A 15 -23.48 -0.98 4.09
CA CYS A 15 -22.05 -1.08 4.28
C CYS A 15 -21.64 -0.05 5.33
N PRO A 16 -20.93 -0.45 6.40
CA PRO A 16 -20.66 0.44 7.50
C PRO A 16 -19.74 1.59 7.05
N ILE A 17 -20.14 2.78 7.45
CA ILE A 17 -19.37 4.01 7.74
C ILE A 17 -17.85 3.86 7.51
N LYS A 18 -17.34 4.56 6.49
CA LYS A 18 -15.91 4.92 6.29
C LYS A 18 -14.89 3.84 6.69
N VAL A 19 -14.94 2.67 6.04
CA VAL A 19 -13.94 1.60 6.24
C VAL A 19 -12.58 2.03 5.67
N LYS A 20 -11.54 2.08 6.50
CA LYS A 20 -10.15 2.28 6.06
C LYS A 20 -9.53 0.91 5.77
N LEU A 21 -9.32 0.62 4.49
CA LEU A 21 -8.67 -0.62 4.06
C LEU A 21 -7.16 -0.56 4.34
N LEU A 22 -6.60 -1.72 4.70
CA LEU A 22 -5.15 -1.89 4.73
C LEU A 22 -4.62 -1.94 3.28
N GLU A 23 -3.42 -1.41 3.07
CA GLU A 23 -2.79 -1.38 1.75
C GLU A 23 -2.70 -2.77 1.10
N GLY A 24 -3.05 -2.84 -0.18
CA GLY A 24 -3.07 -4.09 -0.94
C GLY A 24 -4.24 -5.03 -0.60
N THR A 25 -5.12 -4.68 0.34
CA THR A 25 -6.34 -5.46 0.63
C THR A 25 -7.30 -5.43 -0.54
N ALA A 26 -7.43 -4.27 -1.19
CA ALA A 26 -8.24 -4.08 -2.36
C ALA A 26 -7.77 -4.99 -3.51
N MET A 27 -6.49 -4.89 -3.86
CA MET A 27 -5.86 -5.72 -4.90
C MET A 27 -6.03 -7.23 -4.64
N LYS A 28 -5.83 -7.68 -3.40
CA LYS A 28 -5.96 -9.10 -3.02
C LYS A 28 -7.38 -9.65 -3.14
N ASN A 29 -8.40 -8.80 -3.06
CA ASN A 29 -9.80 -9.23 -3.01
C ASN A 29 -10.64 -8.81 -4.23
N MET A 30 -10.00 -8.24 -5.27
CA MET A 30 -10.67 -7.68 -6.44
C MET A 30 -11.65 -8.64 -7.13
N ASN A 31 -11.28 -9.91 -7.26
CA ASN A 31 -12.07 -10.93 -7.96
C ASN A 31 -12.85 -11.86 -7.01
N LYS A 32 -12.89 -11.57 -5.70
CA LYS A 32 -13.56 -12.48 -4.77
C LYS A 32 -15.08 -12.25 -4.79
N LYS A 33 -15.83 -13.34 -5.02
CA LYS A 33 -17.30 -13.36 -4.99
C LYS A 33 -17.86 -12.87 -3.65
N GLU A 34 -19.06 -12.33 -3.63
CA GLU A 34 -19.75 -11.99 -2.39
C GLU A 34 -19.93 -13.22 -1.49
N ALA A 35 -19.90 -13.01 -0.17
CA ALA A 35 -20.16 -14.04 0.81
C ALA A 35 -20.91 -13.44 2.00
N LYS A 36 -21.57 -14.30 2.76
CA LYS A 36 -22.38 -13.91 3.92
C LYS A 36 -21.62 -13.01 4.91
N ASP A 37 -20.30 -13.20 5.04
CA ASP A 37 -19.44 -12.46 5.98
C ASP A 37 -18.57 -11.38 5.32
N ARG A 38 -18.87 -10.98 4.08
CA ARG A 38 -18.09 -9.98 3.33
C ARG A 38 -18.98 -8.85 2.82
N CYS A 39 -18.60 -7.59 3.07
CA CYS A 39 -19.22 -6.41 2.43
C CYS A 39 -18.40 -6.00 1.21
N ALA A 40 -19.06 -5.74 0.08
CA ALA A 40 -18.43 -5.08 -1.06
C ALA A 40 -18.27 -3.58 -0.75
N VAL A 41 -17.05 -3.05 -0.94
CA VAL A 41 -16.73 -1.64 -0.69
C VAL A 41 -16.30 -0.99 -2.00
N TRP A 42 -16.86 0.19 -2.28
CA TRP A 42 -16.47 0.99 -3.43
C TRP A 42 -15.15 1.72 -3.16
N ILE A 43 -14.20 1.60 -4.07
CA ILE A 43 -12.88 2.24 -3.99
C ILE A 43 -12.67 3.03 -5.28
N LYS A 44 -12.02 4.20 -5.17
CA LYS A 44 -11.66 4.99 -6.36
C LYS A 44 -10.69 4.18 -7.22
N LYS A 45 -10.97 4.08 -8.52
CA LYS A 45 -10.11 3.39 -9.49
C LYS A 45 -8.65 3.86 -9.42
N ALA A 46 -8.42 5.17 -9.36
CA ALA A 46 -7.08 5.75 -9.25
C ALA A 46 -6.29 5.27 -8.01
N THR A 47 -6.96 5.00 -6.89
CA THR A 47 -6.31 4.46 -5.69
C THR A 47 -5.87 3.02 -5.90
N LEU A 48 -6.70 2.22 -6.58
CA LEU A 48 -6.38 0.84 -6.90
C LEU A 48 -5.22 0.77 -7.91
N ASP A 49 -5.27 1.57 -8.97
CA ASP A 49 -4.22 1.64 -9.99
C ASP A 49 -2.87 2.04 -9.35
N TYR A 50 -2.87 3.04 -8.47
CA TYR A 50 -1.69 3.45 -7.70
C TYR A 50 -1.12 2.31 -6.85
N GLU A 51 -1.95 1.58 -6.10
CA GLU A 51 -1.47 0.47 -5.25
C GLU A 51 -0.85 -0.67 -6.09
N ILE A 52 -1.41 -0.94 -7.25
CA ILE A 52 -0.90 -1.96 -8.18
C ILE A 52 0.47 -1.55 -8.70
N GLU A 53 0.60 -0.31 -9.19
CA GLU A 53 1.85 0.22 -9.72
C GLU A 53 2.93 0.32 -8.64
N LEU A 54 2.58 0.88 -7.47
CA LEU A 54 3.49 1.00 -6.33
C LEU A 54 4.09 -0.35 -5.96
N LYS A 55 3.27 -1.39 -5.88
CA LYS A 55 3.73 -2.75 -5.56
C LYS A 55 4.68 -3.29 -6.62
N SER A 56 4.38 -3.08 -7.90
CA SER A 56 5.25 -3.48 -9.01
C SER A 56 6.62 -2.80 -8.89
N MET A 57 6.64 -1.48 -8.68
CA MET A 57 7.88 -0.72 -8.50
C MET A 57 8.68 -1.16 -7.27
N GLN A 58 8.02 -1.47 -6.16
CA GLN A 58 8.66 -1.97 -4.95
C GLN A 58 9.33 -3.34 -5.17
N ILE A 59 8.73 -4.21 -5.98
CA ILE A 59 9.35 -5.48 -6.39
C ILE A 59 10.60 -5.22 -7.22
N GLU A 60 10.52 -4.30 -8.18
CA GLU A 60 11.66 -3.93 -9.02
C GLU A 60 12.80 -3.32 -8.21
N LEU A 61 12.52 -2.49 -7.20
CA LEU A 61 13.52 -1.91 -6.30
C LEU A 61 14.33 -2.93 -5.49
N MET A 62 13.80 -4.13 -5.26
CA MET A 62 14.55 -5.20 -4.58
C MET A 62 15.66 -5.78 -5.45
N LYS A 63 15.52 -5.75 -6.79
CA LYS A 63 16.52 -6.29 -7.72
C LYS A 63 17.86 -5.55 -7.65
N PRO A 64 17.93 -4.21 -7.76
CA PRO A 64 19.18 -3.48 -7.61
C PRO A 64 19.72 -3.60 -6.18
N GLN A 65 18.87 -3.63 -5.15
CA GLN A 65 19.36 -3.84 -3.78
C GLN A 65 20.13 -5.17 -3.64
N LYS A 66 19.60 -6.25 -4.24
CA LYS A 66 20.27 -7.56 -4.26
C LYS A 66 21.59 -7.51 -5.04
N HIS A 67 21.60 -6.83 -6.18
CA HIS A 67 22.81 -6.64 -6.99
C HIS A 67 23.89 -5.86 -6.25
N MET A 68 23.53 -4.73 -5.63
CA MET A 68 24.44 -3.90 -4.84
C MET A 68 25.07 -4.67 -3.68
N LYS A 69 24.30 -5.55 -3.02
CA LYS A 69 24.84 -6.42 -1.97
C LYS A 69 25.91 -7.39 -2.50
N ALA A 70 25.73 -7.90 -3.73
CA ALA A 70 26.67 -8.84 -4.34
C ALA A 70 27.93 -8.14 -4.87
N THR A 71 27.80 -6.91 -5.40
CA THR A 71 28.91 -6.15 -5.99
C THR A 71 29.62 -5.22 -5.02
N GLY A 72 29.04 -4.95 -3.85
CA GLY A 72 29.56 -3.95 -2.90
C GLY A 72 29.25 -2.50 -3.30
N MET A 73 28.41 -2.27 -4.30
CA MET A 73 28.01 -0.93 -4.74
C MET A 73 27.17 -0.22 -3.67
N ARG A 74 27.29 1.11 -3.61
CA ARG A 74 26.60 1.97 -2.65
C ARG A 74 25.80 3.05 -3.40
N VAL A 75 24.60 3.36 -2.91
CA VAL A 75 23.71 4.39 -3.47
C VAL A 75 23.31 5.34 -2.35
N LEU A 76 23.33 6.64 -2.66
CA LEU A 76 22.80 7.71 -1.82
C LEU A 76 21.64 8.38 -2.55
N ALA A 77 20.49 8.50 -1.90
CA ALA A 77 19.34 9.23 -2.40
C ALA A 77 19.05 10.41 -1.47
N ILE A 78 19.07 11.63 -2.01
CA ILE A 78 18.80 12.87 -1.29
C ILE A 78 17.40 13.35 -1.66
N PHE A 79 16.57 13.65 -0.66
CA PHE A 79 15.20 14.10 -0.84
C PHE A 79 15.06 15.54 -0.36
N GLU A 80 15.01 16.47 -1.31
CA GLU A 80 14.83 17.91 -1.06
C GLU A 80 13.40 18.36 -1.40
N GLY A 81 13.00 19.53 -0.87
CA GLY A 81 11.73 20.15 -1.21
C GLY A 81 11.13 20.95 -0.05
N ARG A 82 10.05 21.70 -0.33
CA ARG A 82 9.35 22.52 0.67
C ARG A 82 8.72 21.67 1.79
N ASP A 83 8.36 22.34 2.88
CA ASP A 83 7.55 21.73 3.93
C ASP A 83 6.23 21.22 3.36
N ALA A 84 5.75 20.09 3.89
CA ALA A 84 4.58 19.36 3.41
C ALA A 84 4.62 18.87 1.94
N ALA A 85 5.77 18.92 1.24
CA ALA A 85 5.89 18.39 -0.12
C ALA A 85 5.77 16.86 -0.26
N GLY A 86 5.65 16.13 0.87
CA GLY A 86 5.48 14.67 0.86
C GLY A 86 6.77 13.84 0.91
N LYS A 87 7.92 14.46 1.17
CA LYS A 87 9.25 13.79 1.25
C LYS A 87 9.24 12.53 2.12
N GLY A 88 8.70 12.63 3.34
CA GLY A 88 8.63 11.50 4.27
C GLY A 88 7.73 10.35 3.77
N GLY A 89 6.65 10.68 3.06
CA GLY A 89 5.78 9.69 2.42
C GLY A 89 6.51 8.92 1.33
N THR A 90 7.24 9.63 0.47
CA THR A 90 8.06 9.02 -0.59
C THR A 90 9.15 8.13 -0.02
N ILE A 91 9.91 8.61 0.98
CA ILE A 91 10.94 7.80 1.67
C ILE A 91 10.30 6.52 2.23
N LYS A 92 9.17 6.64 2.92
CA LYS A 92 8.44 5.49 3.47
C LYS A 92 8.04 4.48 2.39
N ARG A 93 7.63 4.93 1.20
CA ARG A 93 7.26 4.04 0.09
C ARG A 93 8.44 3.29 -0.51
N ILE A 94 9.58 3.96 -0.64
CA ILE A 94 10.81 3.37 -1.16
C ILE A 94 11.36 2.34 -0.17
N THR A 95 11.38 2.66 1.13
CA THR A 95 12.01 1.79 2.14
C THR A 95 11.11 0.70 2.71
N ALA A 96 9.81 0.68 2.39
CA ALA A 96 8.84 -0.23 2.99
C ALA A 96 9.19 -1.73 2.85
N PHE A 97 9.78 -2.13 1.72
CA PHE A 97 10.11 -3.52 1.40
C PHE A 97 11.61 -3.79 1.27
N LEU A 98 12.45 -2.79 1.54
CA LEU A 98 13.90 -2.94 1.52
C LEU A 98 14.40 -3.54 2.83
N ASN A 99 15.43 -4.39 2.77
CA ASN A 99 16.05 -4.94 3.97
C ASN A 99 16.68 -3.81 4.82
N PRO A 100 16.23 -3.58 6.07
CA PRO A 100 16.68 -2.46 6.91
C PRO A 100 18.16 -2.56 7.30
N ARG A 101 18.78 -3.74 7.24
CA ARG A 101 20.22 -3.90 7.50
C ARG A 101 21.10 -3.26 6.43
N ASN A 102 20.57 -3.12 5.21
CA ASN A 102 21.31 -2.61 4.06
C ASN A 102 20.79 -1.23 3.60
N THR A 103 19.77 -0.69 4.25
CA THR A 103 19.13 0.56 3.86
C THR A 103 18.90 1.40 5.11
N ARG A 104 19.54 2.57 5.16
CA ARG A 104 19.44 3.50 6.29
C ARG A 104 18.80 4.80 5.83
N VAL A 105 17.76 5.21 6.56
CA VAL A 105 17.20 6.56 6.45
C VAL A 105 17.90 7.44 7.48
N VAL A 106 18.41 8.58 7.04
CA VAL A 106 19.08 9.56 7.92
C VAL A 106 18.29 10.85 7.86
N ALA A 107 17.88 11.36 9.02
CA ALA A 107 17.37 12.71 9.18
C ALA A 107 18.42 13.49 9.97
N LEU A 108 19.08 14.45 9.32
CA LEU A 108 20.09 15.28 9.98
C LEU A 108 19.40 16.29 10.90
N SER A 109 19.86 16.37 12.14
CA SER A 109 19.46 17.41 13.09
C SER A 109 20.23 18.70 12.82
N LYS A 110 19.89 19.76 13.57
CA LYS A 110 20.71 20.96 13.63
C LYS A 110 22.20 20.57 13.84
N PRO A 111 23.14 21.19 13.13
CA PRO A 111 24.57 20.96 13.36
C PRO A 111 24.95 21.29 14.82
N SER A 112 25.91 20.56 15.36
CA SER A 112 26.48 20.82 16.69
C SER A 112 27.50 21.97 16.63
N ASP A 113 27.68 22.68 17.75
CA ASP A 113 28.50 23.90 17.85
C ASP A 113 30.03 23.65 17.97
N THR A 114 30.54 22.54 17.43
CA THR A 114 31.99 22.23 17.39
C THR A 114 32.60 22.56 16.05
#